data_AF-A0AA92M9K2-F1
#
_entry.id   AF-A0AA92M9K2-F1
#
_cell.length_a   1.000
_cell.length_b   1.000
_cell.length_c   1.000
_cell.angle_alpha   90.00
_cell.angle_beta   90.00
_cell.angle_gamma   90.00
#
_symmetry.space_group_name_H-M   'P 1'
#
loop_
_entity.id
_entity.type
_entity.pdbx_description
1 polymer ?
#
loop_
_entity_poly.entity_id
_entity_poly.type
_entity_poly.pdbx_seq_one_letter_code
_entity_poly.pdbx_strand_id
1 'polypeptide(L)'
;MPVGIRRAWPLLLVGLLIVLPELAIASSPFARGANATQQQLVTILTPLAAVAVMVSGAMAWFGRLSWWWMVAVVIGTVLVFGGPQIVTWIRGLFGV
;
A
#
# COMPACT_ATOMS: atom_id res chain seq x y z
N MET A 1 12.22 51.95 9.92
CA MET A 1 11.58 50.62 10.11
C MET A 1 11.51 50.36 11.61
N PRO A 2 10.32 50.12 12.19
CA PRO A 2 10.14 50.07 13.64
C PRO A 2 10.93 48.89 14.25
N VAL A 3 11.62 49.16 15.37
CA VAL A 3 12.57 48.24 16.05
C VAL A 3 11.92 46.91 16.47
N GLY A 4 10.59 46.89 16.66
CA GLY A 4 9.83 45.67 16.98
C GLY A 4 9.85 44.60 15.88
N ILE A 5 9.91 44.99 14.61
CA ILE A 5 9.93 44.06 13.47
C ILE A 5 11.27 43.31 13.38
N ARG A 6 12.39 43.97 13.72
CA ARG A 6 13.73 43.35 13.68
C ARG A 6 13.92 42.25 14.72
N ARG A 7 13.24 42.34 15.87
CA ARG A 7 13.30 41.34 16.94
C ARG A 7 12.34 40.17 16.72
N ALA A 8 11.22 40.38 16.02
CA ALA A 8 10.26 39.33 15.68
C ALA A 8 10.74 38.43 14.51
N TRP A 9 11.61 38.96 13.64
CA TRP A 9 12.16 38.24 12.49
C TRP A 9 12.80 36.87 12.79
N PRO A 10 13.73 36.73 13.77
CA PRO A 10 14.31 35.42 14.08
C PRO A 10 13.28 34.43 14.63
N LEU A 11 12.27 34.90 15.38
CA LEU A 11 11.20 34.04 15.91
C LEU A 11 10.29 33.49 14.80
N LEU A 12 10.00 34.31 13.78
CA LEU A 12 9.27 33.89 12.59
C LEU A 12 10.06 32.87 11.77
N LEU A 13 11.38 33.04 11.63
CA LEU A 13 12.24 32.08 10.93
C LEU A 13 12.33 30.73 11.66
N VAL A 14 12.42 30.74 12.99
CA VAL A 14 12.40 29.52 13.80
C VAL A 14 11.06 28.81 13.68
N GLY A 15 9.94 29.55 13.76
CA GLY A 15 8.61 28.98 13.53
C GLY A 15 8.46 28.36 12.14
N LEU A 16 8.99 29.02 11.11
CA LEU A 16 9.00 28.50 9.73
C LEU A 16 9.85 27.22 9.60
N LEU A 17 11.03 27.18 10.23
CA LEU A 17 11.93 26.01 10.24
C LEU A 17 11.32 24.79 10.94
N ILE A 18 10.45 24.99 11.93
CA ILE A 18 9.74 23.92 12.63
C ILE A 18 8.60 23.34 11.77
N VAL A 19 7.94 24.17 10.93
CA VAL A 19 6.83 23.75 10.07
C VAL A 19 7.29 23.22 8.70
N LEU A 20 8.49 23.62 8.26
CA LEU A 20 9.15 23.14 7.02
C LEU A 20 9.20 21.60 6.86
N PRO A 21 9.55 20.79 7.87
CA PRO A 21 9.52 19.34 7.74
C PRO A 21 8.12 18.77 7.48
N GLU A 22 7.04 19.41 7.96
CA GLU A 22 5.68 18.96 7.66
C GLU A 22 5.31 19.16 6.18
N LEU A 23 5.84 20.21 5.55
CA LEU A 23 5.70 20.42 4.10
C LEU A 23 6.51 19.42 3.28
N ALA A 24 7.65 18.94 3.81
CA ALA A 24 8.47 17.90 3.20
C ALA A 24 7.89 16.48 3.40
N ILE A 25 7.14 16.25 4.48
CA ILE A 25 6.43 15.00 4.78
C ILE A 25 5.04 14.94 4.12
N ALA A 26 4.61 16.01 3.44
CA ALA A 26 3.34 16.03 2.73
C ALA A 26 3.27 14.89 1.70
N SER A 27 2.54 13.82 2.07
CA SER A 27 2.35 12.63 1.26
C SER A 27 1.99 13.01 -0.19
N SER A 28 2.63 12.37 -1.17
CA SER A 28 2.38 12.72 -2.56
C SER A 28 0.90 12.51 -2.89
N PRO A 29 0.27 13.42 -3.66
CA PRO A 29 -1.14 13.25 -4.05
C PRO A 29 -1.36 11.95 -4.85
N PHE A 30 -0.31 11.41 -5.48
CA PHE A 30 -0.33 10.11 -6.15
C PHE A 30 -0.34 8.92 -5.20
N ALA A 31 0.28 9.02 -4.01
CA ALA A 31 0.24 7.95 -3.02
C ALA A 31 -1.20 7.71 -2.52
N ARG A 32 -1.97 8.78 -2.32
CA ARG A 32 -3.39 8.68 -1.96
C ARG A 32 -4.23 8.03 -3.06
N GLY A 33 -4.03 8.45 -4.31
CA GLY A 33 -4.73 7.85 -5.46
C GLY A 33 -4.39 6.37 -5.63
N ALA A 34 -3.10 6.02 -5.60
CA ALA A 34 -2.63 4.64 -5.76
C ALA A 34 -3.17 3.71 -4.65
N ASN A 35 -3.14 4.16 -3.39
CA ASN A 35 -3.69 3.40 -2.28
C ASN A 35 -5.21 3.20 -2.40
N ALA A 36 -5.94 4.23 -2.84
CA ALA A 36 -7.39 4.14 -3.04
C ALA A 36 -7.73 3.11 -4.14
N THR A 37 -7.05 3.16 -5.28
CA THR A 37 -7.25 2.18 -6.37
C THR A 37 -6.87 0.77 -5.92
N GLN A 38 -5.79 0.60 -5.16
CA GLN A 38 -5.39 -0.70 -4.63
C GLN A 38 -6.45 -1.28 -3.68
N GLN A 39 -6.98 -0.48 -2.75
CA GLN A 39 -8.07 -0.93 -1.86
C GLN A 39 -9.32 -1.30 -2.65
N GLN A 40 -9.70 -0.51 -3.65
CA GLN A 40 -10.86 -0.80 -4.49
C GLN A 40 -10.68 -2.10 -5.27
N LEU A 41 -9.51 -2.30 -5.89
CA LEU A 41 -9.20 -3.53 -6.61
C LEU A 41 -9.24 -4.75 -5.69
N VAL A 42 -8.61 -4.68 -4.52
CA VAL A 42 -8.64 -5.79 -3.55
C VAL A 42 -10.07 -6.07 -3.10
N THR A 43 -10.87 -5.03 -2.83
CA THR A 43 -12.27 -5.19 -2.41
C THR A 43 -13.09 -5.94 -3.47
N ILE A 44 -12.88 -5.64 -4.74
CA ILE A 44 -13.61 -6.29 -5.86
C ILE A 44 -13.06 -7.70 -6.14
N LEU A 45 -11.74 -7.89 -6.08
CA LEU A 45 -11.09 -9.16 -6.43
C LEU A 45 -11.17 -10.20 -5.31
N THR A 46 -11.25 -9.81 -4.04
CA THR A 46 -11.31 -10.74 -2.90
C THR A 46 -12.42 -11.78 -3.03
N PRO A 47 -13.70 -11.41 -3.30
CA PRO A 47 -14.75 -12.41 -3.48
C PRO A 47 -14.51 -13.28 -4.71
N LEU A 48 -13.94 -12.73 -5.78
CA LEU A 48 -13.65 -13.48 -7.00
C LEU A 48 -12.56 -14.55 -6.76
N ALA A 49 -11.53 -14.20 -6.01
CA ALA A 49 -10.46 -15.12 -5.62
C ALA A 49 -10.97 -16.24 -4.72
N ALA A 50 -11.84 -15.91 -3.76
CA ALA A 50 -12.48 -16.90 -2.90
C ALA A 50 -13.27 -17.93 -3.73
N VAL A 51 -14.08 -17.46 -4.69
CA VAL A 51 -14.82 -18.35 -5.61
C VAL A 51 -13.88 -19.18 -6.47
N ALA A 52 -12.83 -18.58 -7.04
CA ALA A 52 -11.86 -19.30 -7.87
C ALA A 52 -11.17 -20.45 -7.09
N VAL A 53 -10.79 -20.20 -5.83
CA VAL A 53 -10.21 -21.21 -4.93
C VAL A 53 -11.23 -22.31 -4.62
N MET A 54 -12.47 -21.95 -4.26
CA MET A 54 -13.52 -22.93 -3.96
C MET A 54 -13.85 -23.83 -5.17
N VAL A 55 -14.03 -23.24 -6.35
CA VAL A 55 -14.38 -23.97 -7.57
C VAL A 55 -13.22 -24.85 -8.04
N SER A 56 -12.00 -24.33 -8.09
CA SER A 56 -10.83 -25.12 -8.50
C SER A 56 -10.54 -26.28 -7.53
N GLY A 57 -10.70 -26.07 -6.22
CA GLY A 57 -10.58 -27.12 -5.21
C GLY A 57 -11.64 -28.22 -5.37
N ALA A 58 -12.91 -27.84 -5.59
CA ALA A 58 -13.99 -28.79 -5.85
C ALA A 58 -13.72 -29.59 -7.14
N MET A 59 -13.34 -28.93 -8.23
CA MET A 59 -13.04 -29.60 -9.50
C MET A 59 -11.82 -30.53 -9.40
N ALA A 60 -10.82 -30.16 -8.62
CA ALA A 60 -9.66 -31.01 -8.38
C ALA A 60 -10.01 -32.29 -7.60
N TRP A 61 -10.93 -32.19 -6.63
CA TRP A 61 -11.43 -33.33 -5.88
C TRP A 61 -12.16 -34.33 -6.79
N PHE A 62 -13.00 -33.85 -7.70
CA PHE A 62 -13.70 -34.71 -8.65
C PHE A 62 -12.80 -35.24 -9.79
N GLY A 63 -11.49 -35.02 -9.73
CA GLY A 63 -10.53 -35.45 -10.77
C GLY A 63 -10.75 -34.75 -12.12
N ARG A 64 -11.54 -33.68 -12.16
CA ARG A 64 -11.81 -32.88 -13.37
C ARG A 64 -10.72 -31.85 -13.64
N LEU A 65 -9.93 -31.52 -12.62
CA LEU A 65 -8.82 -30.57 -12.68
C LEU A 65 -7.59 -31.17 -11.98
N SER A 66 -6.40 -30.99 -12.54
CA SER A 66 -5.16 -31.40 -11.86
C SER A 66 -4.92 -30.56 -10.61
N TRP A 67 -4.41 -31.17 -9.54
CA TRP A 67 -3.99 -30.46 -8.31
C TRP A 67 -2.96 -29.36 -8.59
N TRP A 68 -2.17 -29.49 -9.66
CA TRP A 68 -1.24 -28.46 -10.11
C TRP A 68 -1.92 -27.14 -10.50
N TRP A 69 -3.14 -27.19 -11.03
CA TRP A 69 -3.92 -25.99 -11.28
C TRP A 69 -4.37 -25.31 -9.99
N MET A 70 -4.67 -26.09 -8.95
CA MET A 70 -5.01 -25.56 -7.64
C MET A 70 -3.81 -24.79 -7.05
N VAL A 71 -2.60 -25.36 -7.16
CA VAL A 71 -1.35 -24.68 -6.78
C VAL A 71 -1.18 -23.36 -7.53
N ALA A 72 -1.43 -23.33 -8.84
CA ALA A 72 -1.37 -22.11 -9.63
C ALA A 72 -2.37 -21.04 -9.16
N VAL A 73 -3.60 -21.43 -8.79
CA VAL A 73 -4.61 -20.52 -8.24
C VAL A 73 -4.15 -19.94 -6.90
N VAL A 74 -3.60 -20.76 -6.01
CA VAL A 74 -3.08 -20.30 -4.70
C VAL A 74 -1.93 -19.33 -4.88
N ILE A 75 -0.95 -19.65 -5.73
CA ILE A 75 0.19 -18.77 -6.01
C ILE A 75 -0.29 -17.45 -6.63
N GLY A 76 -1.20 -17.49 -7.61
CA GLY A 76 -1.78 -16.30 -8.22
C GLY A 76 -2.48 -15.41 -7.18
N THR A 77 -3.21 -16.02 -6.24
CA THR A 77 -3.87 -15.29 -5.14
C THR A 77 -2.84 -14.59 -4.26
N VAL A 78 -1.76 -15.27 -3.84
CA VAL A 78 -0.68 -14.66 -3.04
C VAL A 78 -0.02 -13.49 -3.78
N LEU A 79 0.19 -13.60 -5.09
CA LEU A 79 0.78 -12.54 -5.89
C LEU A 79 -0.13 -11.29 -6.00
N VAL A 80 -1.45 -11.47 -6.08
CA VAL A 80 -2.42 -10.37 -6.20
C VAL A 80 -2.64 -9.66 -4.86
N PHE A 81 -2.79 -10.41 -3.76
CA PHE A 81 -3.17 -9.85 -2.46
C PHE A 81 -1.98 -9.63 -1.51
N GLY A 82 -0.87 -10.35 -1.71
CA GLY A 82 0.31 -10.26 -0.86
C GLY A 82 1.21 -9.05 -1.13
N GLY A 83 0.98 -8.29 -2.21
CA GLY A 83 1.83 -7.16 -2.62
C GLY A 83 2.22 -6.19 -1.49
N PRO A 84 1.27 -5.62 -0.72
CA PRO A 84 1.59 -4.71 0.37
C PRO A 84 2.47 -5.34 1.47
N GLN A 85 2.19 -6.60 1.81
CA GLN A 85 2.91 -7.34 2.84
C GLN A 85 4.33 -7.68 2.38
N ILE A 86 4.49 -8.13 1.12
CA ILE A 86 5.79 -8.41 0.50
C ILE A 86 6.65 -7.14 0.48
N VAL A 87 6.07 -6.01 0.06
CA VAL A 87 6.78 -4.73 0.04
C VAL A 87 7.18 -4.31 1.45
N THR A 88 6.33 -4.52 2.46
CA THR A 88 6.66 -4.24 3.87
C THR A 88 7.83 -5.08 4.35
N TRP A 89 7.90 -6.37 3.99
CA TRP A 89 9.05 -7.21 4.31
C TRP A 89 10.32 -6.72 3.64
N ILE A 90 10.27 -6.43 2.33
CA ILE A 90 11.41 -5.91 1.57
C ILE A 90 11.94 -4.62 2.20
N ARG A 91 11.06 -3.67 2.48
CA ARG A 91 11.41 -2.41 3.15
C ARG A 91 12.02 -2.63 4.53
N GLY A 92 11.46 -3.53 5.33
CA GLY A 92 12.00 -3.94 6.62
C GLY A 92 13.42 -4.52 6.55
N LEU A 93 13.75 -5.25 5.48
CA LEU A 93 15.13 -5.75 5.24
C LEU A 93 16.13 -4.63 4.94
N PHE A 94 15.67 -3.49 4.42
CA PHE A 94 16.49 -2.33 4.10
C PHE A 94 16.39 -1.19 5.14
N GLY A 95 15.59 -1.37 6.20
CA GLY A 95 15.42 -0.37 7.26
C GLY A 95 14.71 0.92 6.83
N VAL A 96 13.91 0.86 5.76
CA VAL A 96 13.13 1.99 5.20
C VAL A 96 11.63 1.78 5.30
#